data_AF-U7LHS4-F1
#
_entry.id   AF-U7LHS4-F1
#
_cell.length_a   1.000
_cell.length_b   1.000
_cell.length_c   1.000
_cell.angle_alpha   90.00
_cell.angle_beta   90.00
_cell.angle_gamma   90.00
#
_symmetry.space_group_name_H-M   'P 1'
#
loop_
_entity.id
_entity.type
_entity.pdbx_description
1 polymer ?
#
loop_
_entity_poly.entity_id
_entity_poly.type
_entity_poly.pdbx_seq_one_letter_code
_entity_poly.pdbx_strand_id
1 'polypeptide(L)'
;MHINRESIIDAAISLLDTYGLGDVTMRRVASSLGVAPGALYWHIANKQALIAALAEYIISPVSGESLEELSLSLRDALLAHRDGAEVVIAGLSLPQAPAWDYLLSVFCSAAARGAYEADSTHRAAALSAIHLVLGATLMEQSQRQLAETTGEAPGSNYRDDLHRGIRIIHAGLTHGTGD
;
A
#
# COMPACT_ATOMS: atom_id res chain seq x y z
N MET A 1 29.19 -10.42 2.62
CA MET A 1 27.93 -9.88 2.09
C MET A 1 28.04 -8.36 2.14
N HIS A 2 27.95 -7.68 0.99
CA HIS A 2 27.98 -6.22 0.96
C HIS A 2 26.59 -5.71 1.35
N ILE A 3 26.50 -4.86 2.36
CA ILE A 3 25.24 -4.24 2.73
C ILE A 3 24.94 -3.09 1.76
N ASN A 4 23.72 -3.08 1.23
CA ASN A 4 23.22 -2.00 0.41
C ASN A 4 21.72 -1.78 0.72
N ARG A 5 21.14 -0.73 0.14
CA ARG A 5 19.73 -0.38 0.38
C ARG A 5 18.75 -1.51 0.06
N GLU A 6 18.96 -2.21 -1.05
CA GLU A 6 18.13 -3.32 -1.53
C GLU A 6 18.15 -4.50 -0.53
N SER A 7 19.33 -4.97 -0.13
CA SER A 7 19.47 -6.05 0.85
C SER A 7 18.81 -5.74 2.21
N ILE A 8 18.77 -4.46 2.61
CA ILE A 8 18.08 -4.02 3.82
C ILE A 8 16.56 -4.11 3.65
N ILE A 9 16.04 -3.72 2.48
CA ILE A 9 14.62 -3.81 2.15
C ILE A 9 14.20 -5.28 2.10
N ASP A 10 14.95 -6.14 1.40
CA ASP A 10 14.66 -7.58 1.29
C ASP A 10 14.62 -8.27 2.66
N ALA A 11 15.59 -7.97 3.52
CA ALA A 11 15.64 -8.50 4.88
C ALA A 11 14.45 -7.98 5.73
N ALA A 12 14.05 -6.73 5.53
CA ALA A 12 12.91 -6.15 6.24
C ALA A 12 11.56 -6.70 5.74
N ILE A 13 11.40 -6.95 4.44
CA ILE A 13 10.23 -7.65 3.86
C ILE A 13 10.14 -9.08 4.40
N SER A 14 11.26 -9.81 4.43
CA SER A 14 11.29 -11.16 5.02
C SER A 14 10.86 -11.17 6.48
N LEU A 15 11.28 -10.17 7.27
CA LEU A 15 10.85 -10.00 8.65
C LEU A 15 9.37 -9.61 8.76
N LEU A 16 8.89 -8.72 7.88
CA LEU A 16 7.50 -8.31 7.80
C LEU A 16 6.60 -9.52 7.55
N ASP A 17 6.88 -10.30 6.52
CA ASP A 17 6.07 -11.46 6.12
C ASP A 17 6.03 -12.53 7.21
N THR A 18 7.14 -12.72 7.93
CA THR A 18 7.24 -13.75 8.97
C THR A 18 6.59 -13.31 10.29
N TYR A 19 6.83 -12.06 10.72
CA TYR A 19 6.57 -11.63 12.10
C TYR A 19 5.61 -10.43 12.20
N GLY A 20 5.35 -9.73 11.11
CA GLY A 20 4.53 -8.53 11.07
C GLY A 20 5.31 -7.24 11.32
N LEU A 21 4.65 -6.10 11.11
CA LEU A 21 5.25 -4.77 11.09
C LEU A 21 5.87 -4.39 12.45
N GLY A 22 5.22 -4.76 13.55
CA GLY A 22 5.71 -4.48 14.91
C GLY A 22 7.10 -5.03 15.18
N ASP A 23 7.49 -6.09 14.47
CA ASP A 23 8.77 -6.77 14.62
C ASP A 23 9.87 -6.28 13.67
N VAL A 24 9.52 -5.48 12.66
CA VAL A 24 10.49 -4.89 11.72
C VAL A 24 11.23 -3.73 12.40
N THR A 25 12.21 -4.02 13.24
CA THR A 25 13.02 -2.96 13.90
C THR A 25 14.39 -2.80 13.23
N MET A 26 14.99 -1.61 13.32
CA MET A 26 16.36 -1.37 12.82
C MET A 26 17.35 -2.40 13.37
N ARG A 27 17.22 -2.75 14.66
CA ARG A 27 18.07 -3.75 15.31
C ARG A 27 17.84 -5.14 14.72
N ARG A 28 16.58 -5.57 14.57
CA ARG A 28 16.25 -6.92 14.07
C ARG A 28 16.67 -7.10 12.61
N VAL A 29 16.51 -6.07 11.78
CA VAL A 29 16.99 -6.05 10.38
C VAL A 29 18.53 -6.14 10.34
N ALA A 30 19.23 -5.42 11.21
CA ALA A 30 20.70 -5.51 11.27
C ALA A 30 21.15 -6.91 11.71
N SER A 31 20.49 -7.46 12.72
CA SER A 31 20.76 -8.81 13.22
C SER A 31 20.50 -9.88 12.16
N SER A 32 19.42 -9.78 11.37
CA SER A 32 19.14 -10.74 10.30
C SER A 32 20.17 -10.69 9.16
N LEU A 33 20.79 -9.52 8.95
CA LEU A 33 21.89 -9.33 8.01
C LEU A 33 23.29 -9.65 8.60
N GLY A 34 23.37 -9.99 9.88
CA GLY A 34 24.64 -10.27 10.56
C GLY A 34 25.55 -9.06 10.74
N VAL A 35 24.97 -7.84 10.81
CA VAL A 35 25.72 -6.59 10.96
C VAL A 35 25.31 -5.82 12.21
N ALA A 36 26.16 -4.89 12.65
CA ALA A 36 25.79 -3.96 13.71
C ALA A 36 24.72 -2.96 13.22
N PRO A 37 23.76 -2.53 14.07
CA PRO A 37 22.73 -1.55 13.68
C PRO A 37 23.28 -0.25 13.09
N GLY A 38 24.48 0.17 13.54
CA GLY A 38 25.22 1.31 13.00
C GLY A 38 25.44 1.25 11.48
N ALA A 39 25.57 0.04 10.92
CA ALA A 39 25.80 -0.17 9.50
C ALA A 39 24.57 0.20 8.65
N LEU A 40 23.34 0.03 9.19
CA LEU A 40 22.12 0.34 8.44
C LEU A 40 21.96 1.84 8.20
N TYR A 41 22.39 2.67 9.16
CA TYR A 41 22.18 4.11 9.13
C TYR A 41 22.91 4.82 7.99
N TRP A 42 23.94 4.19 7.40
CA TRP A 42 24.59 4.67 6.18
C TRP A 42 23.69 4.58 4.93
N HIS A 43 22.69 3.71 4.95
CA HIS A 43 21.79 3.47 3.83
C HIS A 43 20.35 3.91 4.10
N ILE A 44 19.90 3.83 5.36
CA ILE A 44 18.54 4.19 5.79
C ILE A 44 18.63 4.89 7.14
N ALA A 45 18.31 6.20 7.15
CA ALA A 45 18.59 7.07 8.27
C ALA A 45 17.83 6.74 9.57
N ASN A 46 16.65 6.12 9.48
CA ASN A 46 15.83 5.77 10.64
C ASN A 46 14.71 4.77 10.26
N LYS A 47 13.92 4.36 11.25
CA LYS A 47 12.79 3.43 11.06
C LYS A 47 11.71 4.00 10.13
N GLN A 48 11.46 5.31 10.15
CA GLN A 48 10.48 5.94 9.26
C GLN A 48 10.94 5.88 7.80
N ALA A 49 12.22 6.13 7.52
CA ALA A 49 12.82 5.96 6.20
C ALA A 49 12.80 4.49 5.74
N LEU A 50 12.91 3.52 6.67
CA LEU A 50 12.70 2.11 6.36
C LEU A 50 11.24 1.83 5.98
N ILE A 51 10.27 2.36 6.74
CA ILE A 51 8.84 2.20 6.44
C ILE A 51 8.50 2.81 5.07
N ALA A 52 8.99 4.01 4.76
CA ALA A 52 8.82 4.64 3.45
C ALA A 52 9.36 3.74 2.32
N ALA A 53 10.55 3.16 2.51
CA ALA A 53 11.17 2.25 1.56
C ALA A 53 10.35 0.97 1.34
N LEU A 54 9.80 0.41 2.42
CA LEU A 54 8.93 -0.77 2.34
C LEU A 54 7.61 -0.45 1.64
N ALA A 55 7.03 0.72 1.91
CA ALA A 55 5.82 1.16 1.22
C ALA A 55 6.07 1.31 -0.30
N GLU A 56 7.18 1.94 -0.70
CA GLU A 56 7.62 2.04 -2.10
C GLU A 56 7.80 0.65 -2.73
N TYR A 57 8.45 -0.27 -2.03
CA TYR A 57 8.63 -1.65 -2.49
C TYR A 57 7.29 -2.35 -2.71
N ILE A 58 6.39 -2.29 -1.72
CA ILE A 58 5.09 -2.97 -1.76
C ILE A 58 4.23 -2.43 -2.89
N ILE A 59 4.22 -1.13 -3.15
CA ILE A 59 3.40 -0.56 -4.24
C ILE A 59 4.08 -0.63 -5.61
N SER A 60 5.36 -1.02 -5.70
CA SER A 60 6.10 -1.06 -6.97
C SER A 60 5.47 -1.95 -8.07
N PRO A 61 4.78 -3.07 -7.76
CA PRO A 61 4.13 -3.89 -8.78
C PRO A 61 2.80 -3.30 -9.27
N VAL A 62 2.29 -2.24 -8.63
CA VAL A 62 0.97 -1.68 -8.92
C VAL A 62 0.96 -1.14 -10.34
N SER A 63 0.07 -1.71 -11.14
CA SER A 63 -0.06 -1.46 -12.56
C SER A 63 -1.50 -1.69 -13.00
N GLY A 64 -1.87 -1.06 -14.09
CA GLY A 64 -3.25 -1.04 -14.57
C GLY A 64 -3.50 0.27 -15.27
N GLU A 65 -4.52 0.28 -16.11
CA GLU A 65 -4.80 1.46 -16.89
C GLU A 65 -6.14 2.11 -16.49
N SER A 66 -7.07 1.32 -15.96
CA SER A 66 -8.33 1.80 -15.39
C SER A 66 -8.26 1.93 -13.86
N LEU A 67 -9.20 2.69 -13.27
CA LEU A 67 -9.35 2.74 -11.81
C LEU A 67 -9.59 1.36 -11.22
N GLU A 68 -10.33 0.50 -11.91
CA GLU A 68 -10.62 -0.85 -11.44
C GLU A 68 -9.37 -1.74 -11.40
N GLU A 69 -8.59 -1.76 -12.50
CA GLU A 69 -7.36 -2.53 -12.59
C GLU A 69 -6.33 -2.05 -11.56
N LEU A 70 -6.14 -0.72 -11.42
CA LEU A 70 -5.23 -0.16 -10.43
C LEU A 70 -5.68 -0.47 -9.00
N SER A 71 -6.98 -0.37 -8.70
CA SER A 71 -7.51 -0.71 -7.37
C SER A 71 -7.32 -2.18 -7.02
N LEU A 72 -7.54 -3.09 -7.98
CA LEU A 72 -7.30 -4.52 -7.78
C LEU A 72 -5.82 -4.85 -7.67
N SER A 73 -4.97 -4.21 -8.49
CA SER A 73 -3.51 -4.37 -8.44
C SER A 73 -2.94 -3.87 -7.10
N LEU A 74 -3.37 -2.69 -6.64
CA LEU A 74 -3.01 -2.16 -5.32
C LEU A 74 -3.49 -3.10 -4.21
N ARG A 75 -4.73 -3.58 -4.26
CA ARG A 75 -5.23 -4.56 -3.29
C ARG A 75 -4.32 -5.78 -3.23
N ASP A 76 -4.02 -6.37 -4.37
CA ASP A 76 -3.26 -7.62 -4.44
C ASP A 76 -1.81 -7.40 -3.98
N ALA A 77 -1.20 -6.24 -4.27
CA ALA A 77 0.11 -5.85 -3.75
C ALA A 77 0.13 -5.69 -2.21
N LEU A 78 -0.89 -5.06 -1.63
CA LEU A 78 -1.00 -4.89 -0.17
C LEU A 78 -1.20 -6.23 0.56
N LEU A 79 -1.98 -7.14 -0.04
CA LEU A 79 -2.26 -8.45 0.52
C LEU A 79 -1.14 -9.49 0.29
N ALA A 80 -0.17 -9.18 -0.57
CA ALA A 80 0.99 -10.04 -0.80
C ALA A 80 1.90 -10.14 0.44
N HIS A 81 1.82 -9.16 1.33
CA HIS A 81 2.66 -9.06 2.52
C HIS A 81 1.83 -8.99 3.79
N ARG A 82 2.33 -9.62 4.86
CA ARG A 82 1.73 -9.47 6.20
C ARG A 82 1.80 -8.01 6.63
N ASP A 83 0.71 -7.48 7.18
CA ASP A 83 0.57 -6.06 7.57
C ASP A 83 0.86 -5.07 6.42
N GLY A 84 0.80 -5.51 5.16
CA GLY A 84 1.15 -4.69 3.99
C GLY A 84 0.31 -3.40 3.88
N ALA A 85 -0.98 -3.46 4.21
CA ALA A 85 -1.84 -2.28 4.27
C ALA A 85 -1.37 -1.27 5.34
N GLU A 86 -1.02 -1.76 6.53
CA GLU A 86 -0.53 -0.92 7.63
C GLU A 86 0.82 -0.25 7.28
N VAL A 87 1.75 -1.00 6.70
CA VAL A 87 3.06 -0.49 6.24
C VAL A 87 2.87 0.62 5.22
N VAL A 88 2.03 0.38 4.21
CA VAL A 88 1.80 1.36 3.14
C VAL A 88 1.09 2.59 3.69
N ILE A 89 0.05 2.45 4.51
CA ILE A 89 -0.60 3.60 5.16
C ILE A 89 0.41 4.42 5.96
N ALA A 90 1.26 3.76 6.77
CA ALA A 90 2.28 4.45 7.57
C ALA A 90 3.32 5.17 6.70
N GLY A 91 3.77 4.55 5.60
CA GLY A 91 4.73 5.13 4.68
C GLY A 91 4.18 6.30 3.87
N LEU A 92 2.95 6.19 3.37
CA LEU A 92 2.26 7.24 2.61
C LEU A 92 1.89 8.45 3.48
N SER A 93 1.72 8.25 4.79
CA SER A 93 1.40 9.33 5.75
C SER A 93 2.60 10.18 6.15
N LEU A 94 3.82 9.80 5.76
CA LEU A 94 5.02 10.59 6.04
C LEU A 94 5.03 11.89 5.24
N PRO A 95 5.62 12.98 5.77
CA PRO A 95 5.78 14.22 5.01
C PRO A 95 6.56 13.96 3.72
N GLN A 96 6.08 14.50 2.59
CA GLN A 96 6.74 14.42 1.29
C GLN A 96 7.03 12.97 0.84
N ALA A 97 6.05 12.08 0.95
CA ALA A 97 6.17 10.69 0.53
C ALA A 97 6.09 10.55 -1.02
N PRO A 98 7.20 10.28 -1.73
CA PRO A 98 7.18 10.20 -3.20
C PRO A 98 6.27 9.07 -3.70
N ALA A 99 6.15 8.00 -2.92
CA ALA A 99 5.20 6.92 -3.14
C ALA A 99 3.74 7.40 -3.22
N TRP A 100 3.35 8.38 -2.39
CA TRP A 100 2.00 8.95 -2.41
C TRP A 100 1.77 9.77 -3.66
N ASP A 101 2.72 10.63 -4.01
CA ASP A 101 2.64 11.45 -5.21
C ASP A 101 2.55 10.58 -6.48
N TYR A 102 3.35 9.51 -6.54
CA TYR A 102 3.28 8.52 -7.61
C TYR A 102 1.92 7.82 -7.67
N LEU A 103 1.47 7.24 -6.55
CA LEU A 103 0.21 6.49 -6.50
C LEU A 103 -0.98 7.37 -6.86
N LEU A 104 -1.02 8.60 -6.34
CA LEU A 104 -2.07 9.56 -6.66
C LEU A 104 -2.02 9.97 -8.13
N SER A 105 -0.83 10.18 -8.70
CA SER A 105 -0.67 10.53 -10.11
C SER A 105 -1.21 9.45 -11.05
N VAL A 106 -0.89 8.17 -10.81
CA VAL A 106 -1.36 7.08 -11.66
C VAL A 106 -2.88 6.87 -11.53
N PHE A 107 -3.44 6.97 -10.33
CA PHE A 107 -4.89 6.89 -10.13
C PHE A 107 -5.63 8.10 -10.73
N CYS A 108 -5.10 9.31 -10.61
CA CYS A 108 -5.67 10.49 -11.28
C CYS A 108 -5.70 10.31 -12.80
N SER A 109 -4.61 9.79 -13.37
CA SER A 109 -4.50 9.53 -14.80
C SER A 109 -5.53 8.50 -15.28
N ALA A 110 -5.74 7.43 -14.50
CA ALA A 110 -6.76 6.44 -14.79
C ALA A 110 -8.19 6.97 -14.63
N ALA A 111 -8.43 7.83 -13.63
CA ALA A 111 -9.73 8.48 -13.43
C ALA A 111 -10.08 9.43 -14.58
N ALA A 112 -9.10 10.20 -15.07
CA ALA A 112 -9.26 11.18 -16.16
C ALA A 112 -9.21 10.55 -17.56
N ARG A 113 -9.20 9.23 -17.67
CA ARG A 113 -9.16 8.54 -18.96
C ARG A 113 -10.36 8.93 -19.82
N GLY A 114 -10.08 9.50 -21.00
CA GLY A 114 -11.11 9.95 -21.93
C GLY A 114 -11.66 11.35 -21.63
N ALA A 115 -11.23 11.98 -20.54
CA ALA A 115 -11.46 13.40 -20.32
C ALA A 115 -10.51 14.24 -21.18
N TYR A 116 -10.96 15.43 -21.56
CA TYR A 116 -10.10 16.41 -22.24
C TYR A 116 -9.03 16.99 -21.29
N GLU A 117 -9.41 17.20 -20.03
CA GLU A 117 -8.52 17.70 -18.97
C GLU A 117 -8.90 17.06 -17.63
N ALA A 118 -7.90 16.78 -16.79
CA ALA A 118 -8.11 16.30 -15.43
C ALA A 118 -8.47 17.48 -14.50
N ASP A 119 -9.46 17.28 -13.64
CA ASP A 119 -9.97 18.31 -12.74
C ASP A 119 -10.01 17.81 -11.27
N SER A 120 -10.59 18.62 -10.39
CA SER A 120 -10.78 18.26 -8.98
C SER A 120 -11.65 17.03 -8.76
N THR A 121 -12.58 16.73 -9.68
CA THR A 121 -13.50 15.59 -9.61
C THR A 121 -12.74 14.29 -9.83
N HIS A 122 -11.89 14.24 -10.87
CA HIS A 122 -11.02 13.10 -11.15
C HIS A 122 -10.04 12.83 -9.99
N ARG A 123 -9.47 13.91 -9.43
CA ARG A 123 -8.63 13.81 -8.23
C ARG A 123 -9.41 13.26 -7.03
N ALA A 124 -10.65 13.72 -6.80
CA ALA A 124 -11.48 13.25 -5.70
C ALA A 124 -11.83 11.76 -5.84
N ALA A 125 -12.13 11.30 -7.06
CA ALA A 125 -12.37 9.87 -7.31
C ALA A 125 -11.11 9.02 -7.14
N ALA A 126 -9.95 9.48 -7.62
CA ALA A 126 -8.67 8.83 -7.39
C ALA A 126 -8.37 8.65 -5.90
N LEU A 127 -8.50 9.73 -5.10
CA LEU A 127 -8.35 9.68 -3.65
C LEU A 127 -9.34 8.71 -3.00
N SER A 128 -10.60 8.76 -3.41
CA SER A 128 -11.65 7.88 -2.89
C SER A 128 -11.35 6.41 -3.16
N ALA A 129 -10.88 6.09 -4.38
CA ALA A 129 -10.49 4.75 -4.76
C ALA A 129 -9.28 4.26 -3.94
N ILE A 130 -8.22 5.08 -3.80
CA ILE A 130 -7.05 4.72 -2.99
C ILE A 130 -7.44 4.46 -1.54
N HIS A 131 -8.18 5.38 -0.90
CA HIS A 131 -8.61 5.22 0.49
C HIS A 131 -9.51 4.01 0.69
N LEU A 132 -10.41 3.72 -0.25
CA LEU A 132 -11.25 2.53 -0.21
C LEU A 132 -10.41 1.25 -0.24
N VAL A 133 -9.42 1.17 -1.13
CA VAL A 133 -8.52 0.01 -1.22
C VAL A 133 -7.69 -0.14 0.07
N LEU A 134 -7.09 0.94 0.57
CA LEU A 134 -6.30 0.92 1.81
C LEU A 134 -7.15 0.50 3.01
N GLY A 135 -8.34 1.07 3.17
CA GLY A 135 -9.25 0.75 4.27
C GLY A 135 -9.80 -0.68 4.20
N ALA A 136 -10.22 -1.13 3.01
CA ALA A 136 -10.74 -2.48 2.80
C ALA A 136 -9.66 -3.55 3.07
N THR A 137 -8.43 -3.34 2.57
CA THR A 137 -7.32 -4.28 2.80
C THR A 137 -6.84 -4.31 4.24
N LEU A 138 -6.79 -3.16 4.92
CA LEU A 138 -6.47 -3.10 6.34
C LEU A 138 -7.49 -3.90 7.17
N MET A 139 -8.78 -3.72 6.89
CA MET A 139 -9.83 -4.47 7.58
C MET A 139 -9.79 -5.97 7.24
N GLU A 140 -9.53 -6.32 5.98
CA GLU A 140 -9.37 -7.72 5.55
C GLU A 140 -8.20 -8.40 6.27
N GLN A 141 -7.04 -7.74 6.37
CA GLN A 141 -5.88 -8.26 7.11
C GLN A 141 -6.16 -8.37 8.61
N SER A 142 -6.80 -7.37 9.22
CA SER A 142 -7.17 -7.40 10.64
C SER A 142 -8.13 -8.54 10.96
N GLN A 143 -9.13 -8.81 10.10
CA GLN A 143 -10.03 -9.95 10.27
C GLN A 143 -9.31 -11.29 10.10
N ARG A 144 -8.38 -11.42 9.15
CA ARG A 144 -7.59 -12.65 8.99
C ARG A 144 -6.77 -12.95 10.24
N GLN A 145 -6.13 -11.94 10.83
CA GLN A 145 -5.37 -12.11 12.08
C GLN A 145 -6.28 -12.52 13.24
N LEU A 146 -7.46 -11.90 13.36
CA LEU A 146 -8.42 -12.30 14.37
C LEU A 146 -8.86 -13.76 14.17
N ALA A 147 -9.20 -14.14 12.94
CA ALA A 147 -9.58 -15.50 12.57
C ALA A 147 -8.49 -16.54 12.88
N GLU A 148 -7.22 -16.21 12.65
CA GLU A 148 -6.08 -17.08 13.03
C GLU A 148 -6.01 -17.31 14.54
N THR A 149 -6.42 -16.33 15.35
CA THR A 149 -6.41 -16.43 16.82
C THR A 149 -7.68 -17.04 17.42
N THR A 150 -8.85 -16.82 16.81
CA THR A 150 -10.16 -17.22 17.36
C THR A 150 -10.79 -18.42 16.64
N GLY A 151 -10.39 -18.69 15.39
CA GLY A 151 -11.00 -19.70 14.52
C GLY A 151 -12.30 -19.27 13.83
N GLU A 152 -12.73 -18.01 14.00
CA GLU A 152 -13.96 -17.50 13.39
C GLU A 152 -13.75 -17.14 11.91
N ALA A 153 -14.70 -17.52 11.04
CA ALA A 153 -14.61 -17.22 9.61
C ALA A 153 -14.87 -15.71 9.33
N PRO A 154 -14.17 -15.10 8.34
CA PRO A 154 -14.42 -13.72 7.95
C PRO A 154 -15.87 -13.50 7.52
N GLY A 155 -16.48 -12.39 7.95
CA GLY A 155 -17.89 -12.08 7.72
C GLY A 155 -18.21 -11.42 6.37
N SER A 156 -17.22 -11.06 5.56
CA SER A 156 -17.41 -10.28 4.32
C SER A 156 -16.51 -10.72 3.16
N ASN A 157 -17.02 -10.60 1.93
CA ASN A 157 -16.25 -10.79 0.71
C ASN A 157 -15.64 -9.46 0.26
N TYR A 158 -14.51 -9.08 0.88
CA TYR A 158 -13.82 -7.81 0.63
C TYR A 158 -13.49 -7.55 -0.83
N ARG A 159 -13.16 -8.59 -1.62
CA ARG A 159 -12.79 -8.41 -3.03
C ARG A 159 -14.00 -7.96 -3.86
N ASP A 160 -15.14 -8.61 -3.68
CA ASP A 160 -16.36 -8.29 -4.42
C ASP A 160 -16.91 -6.92 -4.01
N ASP A 161 -16.91 -6.62 -2.71
CA ASP A 161 -17.37 -5.33 -2.19
C ASP A 161 -16.47 -4.18 -2.67
N LEU A 162 -15.15 -4.38 -2.70
CA LEU A 162 -14.21 -3.42 -3.27
C LEU A 162 -14.50 -3.17 -4.75
N HIS A 163 -14.62 -4.23 -5.56
CA HIS A 163 -14.90 -4.08 -6.99
C HIS A 163 -16.20 -3.32 -7.24
N ARG A 164 -17.27 -3.62 -6.48
CA ARG A 164 -18.54 -2.87 -6.54
C ARG A 164 -18.35 -1.40 -6.15
N GLY A 165 -17.62 -1.12 -5.07
CA GLY A 165 -17.35 0.25 -4.61
C GLY A 165 -16.58 1.08 -5.64
N ILE A 166 -15.54 0.51 -6.26
CA ILE A 166 -14.78 1.19 -7.32
C ILE A 166 -15.65 1.48 -8.54
N ARG A 167 -16.53 0.53 -8.92
CA ARG A 167 -17.48 0.77 -10.01
C ARG A 167 -18.48 1.88 -9.70
N ILE A 168 -18.93 2.01 -8.45
CA ILE A 168 -19.79 3.13 -8.02
C ILE A 168 -19.05 4.46 -8.15
N ILE A 169 -17.80 4.53 -7.69
CA ILE A 169 -16.95 5.74 -7.81
C ILE A 169 -16.77 6.12 -9.29
N HIS A 170 -16.40 5.15 -10.13
CA HIS A 170 -16.20 5.39 -11.57
C HIS A 170 -17.50 5.76 -12.29
N ALA A 171 -18.62 5.11 -11.99
CA ALA A 171 -19.92 5.47 -12.54
C ALA A 171 -20.33 6.90 -12.15
N GLY A 172 -20.05 7.31 -10.91
CA GLY A 172 -20.27 8.67 -10.43
C GLY A 172 -19.51 9.73 -11.24
N LEU A 173 -18.25 9.45 -11.63
CA LEU A 173 -17.49 10.35 -12.52
C LEU A 173 -18.17 10.53 -13.88
N THR A 174 -18.66 9.44 -14.47
CA THR A 174 -19.24 9.45 -15.83
C THR A 174 -20.64 10.09 -15.90
N HIS A 175 -21.37 10.14 -14.78
CA HIS A 175 -22.76 10.64 -14.73
C HIS A 175 -22.94 11.90 -13.88
N GLY A 176 -21.88 12.36 -13.19
CA GLY A 176 -21.97 13.42 -12.19
C GLY A 176 -20.90 14.49 -12.36
N THR A 177 -21.17 15.45 -13.26
CA THR A 177 -20.73 16.85 -13.14
C THR A 177 -21.76 17.78 -13.80
N GLY A 178 -23.02 17.59 -13.43
CA GLY A 178 -24.09 18.54 -13.71
C GLY A 178 -24.80 18.87 -12.40
N ASP A 179 -24.19 19.75 -11.60
CA ASP A 179 -24.83 20.64 -10.62
C ASP A 179 -23.78 21.58 -10.01
#